data_AF-A0A7C6VLA2-F1
#
_entry.id   AF-A0A7C6VLA2-F1
#
_cell.length_a   1.000
_cell.length_b   1.000
_cell.length_c   1.000
_cell.angle_alpha   90.00
_cell.angle_beta   90.00
_cell.angle_gamma   90.00
#
_symmetry.space_group_name_H-M   'P 1'
#
loop_
_entity.id
_entity.type
_entity.pdbx_description
1 polymer ?
#
loop_
_entity_poly.entity_id
_entity_poly.type
_entity_poly.pdbx_seq_one_letter_code
_entity_poly.pdbx_strand_id
1 'polypeptide(L)'
;MIDPRSMTEPVTPPYAGGNAMARIGAEIWDHLWPWSRSGFQRQRVVQAASLALALAATLVWVLAAMGNNLAPGVIIGWWFGWSVFEVVVRLGAKPYVKEGPWWGQRYRKASVMDMTCYVGFKNLLIGAVLFLTLKSMGLLVI
;
A
#
# COMPACT_ATOMS: atom_id res chain seq x y z
N MET A 1 -15.09 -15.34 -20.87
CA MET A 1 -16.31 -14.51 -20.83
C MET A 1 -16.18 -13.57 -19.64
N ILE A 2 -16.27 -12.26 -19.83
CA ILE A 2 -16.23 -11.30 -18.72
C ILE A 2 -17.47 -11.55 -17.86
N ASP A 3 -17.32 -11.77 -16.55
CA ASP A 3 -18.47 -11.89 -15.66
C ASP A 3 -19.21 -10.53 -15.69
N PRO A 4 -20.50 -10.47 -16.06
CA PRO A 4 -21.25 -9.22 -16.12
C PRO A 4 -21.35 -8.49 -14.77
N ARG A 5 -20.97 -9.15 -13.67
CA ARG A 5 -20.86 -8.54 -12.33
C ARG A 5 -19.55 -7.80 -12.08
N SER A 6 -18.53 -7.98 -12.92
CA SER A 6 -17.22 -7.34 -12.76
C SER A 6 -17.00 -6.26 -13.81
N MET A 7 -16.56 -5.07 -13.36
CA MET A 7 -16.30 -3.93 -14.25
C MET A 7 -15.07 -4.11 -15.14
N THR A 8 -14.13 -4.96 -14.73
CA THR A 8 -12.86 -5.21 -15.44
C THR A 8 -12.51 -6.70 -15.45
N GLU A 9 -11.54 -7.08 -16.28
CA GLU A 9 -11.11 -8.47 -16.44
C GLU A 9 -10.68 -9.12 -15.13
N PRO A 10 -11.06 -10.39 -14.88
CA PRO A 10 -10.64 -11.13 -13.71
C PRO A 10 -9.14 -11.40 -13.76
N VAL A 11 -8.49 -11.29 -12.60
CA VAL A 11 -7.06 -11.55 -12.43
C VAL A 11 -6.88 -12.66 -11.40
N THR A 12 -5.92 -13.55 -11.63
CA THR A 12 -5.52 -14.54 -10.63
C THR A 12 -4.22 -14.07 -9.98
N PRO A 13 -4.18 -13.83 -8.65
CA PRO A 13 -2.95 -13.39 -8.00
C PRO A 13 -1.92 -14.53 -7.97
N PRO A 14 -0.61 -14.21 -7.92
CA PRO A 14 0.46 -15.21 -7.97
C PRO A 14 0.43 -16.25 -6.82
N TYR A 15 -0.23 -15.91 -5.70
CA TYR A 15 -0.34 -16.74 -4.50
C TYR A 15 -1.66 -17.53 -4.41
N ALA A 16 -2.50 -17.52 -5.45
CA ALA A 16 -3.83 -18.15 -5.42
C ALA A 16 -3.81 -19.68 -5.19
N GLY A 17 -2.70 -20.36 -5.51
CA GLY A 17 -2.59 -21.83 -5.45
C GLY A 17 -2.10 -22.42 -4.12
N GLY A 18 -1.84 -21.61 -3.10
CA GLY A 18 -1.32 -22.09 -1.81
C GLY A 18 -2.37 -22.67 -0.86
N ASN A 19 -1.92 -23.34 0.21
CA ASN A 19 -2.81 -23.75 1.32
C ASN A 19 -3.40 -22.52 2.03
N ALA A 20 -4.50 -22.70 2.79
CA ALA A 20 -5.26 -21.58 3.38
C ALA A 20 -4.42 -20.67 4.30
N MET A 21 -3.50 -21.23 5.10
CA MET A 21 -2.65 -20.44 6.01
C MET A 21 -1.54 -19.70 5.28
N ALA A 22 -0.87 -20.35 4.34
CA ALA A 22 0.13 -19.71 3.48
C ALA A 22 -0.49 -18.59 2.64
N ARG A 23 -1.76 -18.76 2.24
CA ARG A 23 -2.53 -17.73 1.53
C ARG A 23 -2.76 -16.50 2.39
N ILE A 24 -3.15 -16.63 3.65
CA ILE A 24 -3.38 -15.48 4.54
C ILE A 24 -2.08 -14.68 4.70
N GLY A 25 -0.97 -15.36 4.97
CA GLY A 25 0.34 -14.71 5.08
C GLY A 25 0.75 -14.02 3.77
N ALA A 26 0.57 -14.69 2.64
CA ALA A 26 0.85 -14.13 1.32
C ALA A 26 -0.05 -12.93 0.99
N GLU A 27 -1.32 -12.97 1.40
CA GLU A 27 -2.29 -11.91 1.18
C GLU A 27 -1.95 -10.67 2.02
N ILE A 28 -1.62 -10.86 3.31
CA ILE A 28 -1.13 -9.77 4.19
C ILE A 28 0.12 -9.15 3.59
N TRP A 29 1.10 -9.97 3.21
CA TRP A 29 2.33 -9.49 2.58
C TRP A 29 2.03 -8.73 1.29
N ASP A 30 1.14 -9.25 0.45
CA ASP A 30 0.78 -8.62 -0.81
C ASP A 30 0.08 -7.25 -0.63
N HIS A 31 -0.76 -7.14 0.40
CA HIS A 31 -1.51 -5.94 0.76
C HIS A 31 -0.67 -4.89 1.49
N LEU A 32 0.33 -5.31 2.29
CA LEU A 32 1.21 -4.38 3.00
C LEU A 32 2.40 -3.95 2.15
N TRP A 33 3.01 -4.88 1.41
CA TRP A 33 4.23 -4.63 0.65
C TRP A 33 3.91 -4.18 -0.78
N PRO A 34 4.30 -2.96 -1.18
CA PRO A 34 3.99 -2.44 -2.52
C PRO A 34 4.80 -3.12 -3.63
N TRP A 35 5.94 -3.73 -3.30
CA TRP A 35 6.85 -4.33 -4.28
C TRP A 35 6.49 -5.78 -4.66
N SER A 36 6.88 -6.18 -5.88
CA SER A 36 6.85 -7.57 -6.33
C SER A 36 8.12 -7.89 -7.14
N ARG A 37 8.58 -9.15 -7.10
CA ARG A 37 9.75 -9.61 -7.89
C ARG A 37 9.51 -9.45 -9.39
N SER A 38 8.28 -9.65 -9.87
CA SER A 38 7.89 -9.46 -11.27
C SER A 38 7.88 -7.98 -11.67
N GLY A 39 7.48 -7.07 -10.77
CA GLY A 39 7.52 -5.62 -11.00
C GLY A 39 8.95 -5.07 -11.12
N PHE A 40 9.90 -5.64 -10.38
CA PHE A 40 11.31 -5.25 -10.45
C PHE A 40 11.96 -5.50 -11.81
N GLN A 41 11.59 -6.57 -12.51
CA GLN A 41 12.11 -6.83 -13.85
C GLN A 41 11.53 -5.92 -14.92
N ARG A 42 10.29 -5.42 -14.72
CA ARG A 42 9.54 -4.66 -15.74
C ARG A 42 9.72 -3.14 -15.64
N GLN A 43 10.02 -2.58 -14.45
CA GLN A 43 10.11 -1.12 -14.24
C GLN A 43 11.24 -0.72 -13.28
N ARG A 44 12.49 -1.07 -13.62
CA ARG A 44 13.69 -0.77 -12.79
C ARG A 44 13.86 0.71 -12.42
N VAL A 45 13.49 1.64 -13.31
CA VAL A 45 13.63 3.09 -13.07
C VAL A 45 12.64 3.58 -12.03
N VAL A 46 11.38 3.13 -12.09
CA VAL A 46 10.36 3.44 -11.08
C VAL A 46 10.79 2.86 -9.73
N GLN A 47 11.39 1.67 -9.72
CA GLN A 47 11.93 1.03 -8.51
C GLN A 47 13.17 1.73 -7.94
N ALA A 48 14.05 2.26 -8.78
CA ALA A 48 15.19 3.05 -8.32
C ALA A 48 14.73 4.38 -7.72
N ALA A 49 13.78 5.06 -8.38
CA ALA A 49 13.13 6.26 -7.83
C ALA A 49 12.39 5.96 -6.53
N SER A 50 11.79 4.77 -6.42
CA SER A 50 11.15 4.25 -5.20
C SER A 50 12.12 4.14 -4.04
N LEU A 51 13.29 3.56 -4.30
CA LEU A 51 14.33 3.36 -3.30
C LEU A 51 14.89 4.70 -2.83
N ALA A 52 15.11 5.63 -3.76
CA ALA A 52 15.55 6.98 -3.45
C ALA A 52 14.51 7.75 -2.61
N LEU A 53 13.22 7.61 -2.91
CA LEU A 53 12.13 8.23 -2.13
C LEU A 53 12.04 7.63 -0.72
N ALA A 54 12.23 6.32 -0.58
CA ALA A 54 12.29 5.64 0.72
C ALA A 54 13.53 6.04 1.55
N LEU A 55 14.67 6.29 0.91
CA LEU A 55 15.86 6.82 1.59
C LEU A 55 15.65 8.26 2.05
N ALA A 56 15.08 9.12 1.19
CA ALA A 56 14.70 10.48 1.57
C ALA A 56 13.70 10.49 2.74
N ALA A 57 12.76 9.56 2.76
CA ALA A 57 11.85 9.31 3.89
C ALA A 57 12.60 9.10 5.19
N THR A 58 13.53 8.16 5.16
CA THR A 58 14.26 7.69 6.33
C THR A 58 15.06 8.84 6.91
N LEU A 59 15.65 9.69 6.05
CA LEU A 59 16.33 10.91 6.46
C LEU A 59 15.39 11.93 7.14
N VAL A 60 14.18 12.14 6.63
CA VAL A 60 13.20 13.05 7.28
C VAL A 60 12.82 12.57 8.67
N TRP A 61 12.62 11.26 8.86
CA TRP A 61 12.32 10.67 10.17
C TRP A 61 13.51 10.70 11.13
N VAL A 62 14.74 10.50 10.64
CA VAL A 62 15.96 10.66 11.44
C VAL A 62 16.11 12.12 11.89
N LEU A 63 15.94 13.08 10.98
CA LEU A 63 16.03 14.51 11.30
C LEU A 63 14.95 14.95 12.29
N ALA A 64 13.76 14.38 12.20
CA ALA A 64 12.68 14.57 13.16
C ALA A 64 13.02 14.01 14.54
N ALA A 65 13.53 12.78 14.59
CA ALA A 65 13.93 12.12 15.84
C ALA A 65 15.10 12.84 16.53
N MET A 66 15.93 13.57 15.77
CA MET A 66 17.02 14.39 16.28
C MET A 66 16.57 15.71 16.94
N GLY A 67 15.26 15.93 17.15
CA GLY A 67 14.74 17.03 17.96
C GLY A 67 14.24 18.25 17.17
N ASN A 68 14.18 18.17 15.84
CA ASN A 68 13.45 19.15 15.05
C ASN A 68 11.95 18.84 15.16
N ASN A 69 11.19 19.73 15.81
CA ASN A 69 9.73 19.64 15.87
C ASN A 69 9.16 19.46 14.45
N LEU A 70 8.68 18.24 14.14
CA LEU A 70 8.00 17.98 12.88
C LEU A 70 6.67 18.74 12.89
N ALA A 71 6.55 19.71 12.00
CA ALA A 71 5.26 20.34 11.76
C ALA A 71 4.24 19.24 11.32
N PRO A 72 3.00 19.25 11.81
CA PRO A 72 1.97 18.27 11.42
C PRO A 72 1.80 18.18 9.89
N GLY A 73 1.99 19.28 9.17
CA GLY A 73 1.99 19.32 7.71
C GLY A 73 3.07 18.46 7.05
N VAL A 74 4.23 18.26 7.70
CA VAL A 74 5.29 17.36 7.21
C VAL A 74 4.86 15.91 7.33
N ILE A 75 4.21 15.54 8.45
CA ILE A 75 3.68 14.18 8.65
C ILE A 75 2.58 13.91 7.61
N ILE A 76 1.65 14.84 7.41
CA ILE A 76 0.58 14.71 6.41
C ILE A 76 1.17 14.62 4.99
N GLY A 77 2.10 15.52 4.65
CA GLY A 77 2.80 15.51 3.36
C GLY A 77 3.54 14.19 3.12
N TRP A 78 4.12 13.61 4.16
CA TRP A 78 4.78 12.30 4.10
C TRP A 78 3.79 11.17 3.81
N TRP A 79 2.70 11.06 4.59
CA TRP A 79 1.65 10.06 4.37
C TRP A 79 1.01 10.17 2.99
N PHE A 80 0.79 11.40 2.52
CA PHE A 80 0.26 11.67 1.19
C PHE A 80 1.26 11.27 0.10
N GLY A 81 2.51 11.70 0.21
CA GLY A 81 3.58 11.36 -0.72
C GLY A 81 3.78 9.85 -0.84
N TRP A 82 3.80 9.14 0.29
CA TRP A 82 3.85 7.67 0.34
C TRP A 82 2.66 7.03 -0.37
N SER A 83 1.45 7.58 -0.20
CA SER A 83 0.24 7.06 -0.85
C SER A 83 0.27 7.23 -2.37
N VAL A 84 0.65 8.42 -2.88
CA VAL A 84 0.80 8.66 -4.33
C VAL A 84 1.87 7.74 -4.92
N PHE A 85 3.00 7.64 -4.22
CA PHE A 85 4.10 6.75 -4.59
C PHE A 85 3.64 5.29 -4.70
N GLU A 86 2.92 4.80 -3.68
CA GLU A 86 2.42 3.43 -3.65
C GLU A 86 1.44 3.15 -4.79
N VAL A 87 0.57 4.09 -5.16
CA VAL A 87 -0.33 3.96 -6.31
C VAL A 87 0.46 3.71 -7.59
N VAL A 88 1.51 4.51 -7.84
CA VAL A 88 2.35 4.38 -9.06
C VAL A 88 3.03 3.00 -9.10
N VAL A 89 3.64 2.57 -8.00
CA VAL A 89 4.34 1.28 -7.94
C VAL A 89 3.38 0.12 -8.11
N ARG A 90 2.21 0.17 -7.47
CA ARG A 90 1.23 -0.90 -7.57
C ARG A 90 0.59 -0.98 -8.95
N LEU A 91 0.34 0.14 -9.62
CA LEU A 91 -0.10 0.11 -11.02
C LEU A 91 0.92 -0.57 -11.94
N GLY A 92 2.22 -0.45 -11.67
CA GLY A 92 3.27 -1.10 -12.46
C GLY A 92 3.51 -2.56 -12.10
N ALA A 93 3.42 -2.91 -10.82
CA ALA A 93 3.86 -4.21 -10.29
C ALA A 93 2.71 -5.18 -9.95
N LYS A 94 1.55 -4.64 -9.56
CA LYS A 94 0.37 -5.35 -9.05
C LYS A 94 -0.94 -4.64 -9.50
N PRO A 95 -1.23 -4.54 -10.81
CA PRO A 95 -2.36 -3.77 -11.33
C PRO A 95 -3.71 -4.49 -11.14
N TYR A 96 -3.99 -4.97 -9.94
CA TYR A 96 -5.22 -5.66 -9.60
C TYR A 96 -5.69 -5.27 -8.20
N VAL A 97 -7.01 -5.33 -7.99
CA VAL A 97 -7.66 -5.07 -6.70
C VAL A 97 -8.59 -6.22 -6.37
N LYS A 98 -8.80 -6.41 -5.07
CA LYS A 98 -9.75 -7.38 -4.55
C LYS A 98 -11.18 -6.83 -4.69
N GLU A 99 -12.07 -7.63 -5.22
CA GLU A 99 -13.47 -7.27 -5.50
C GLU A 99 -14.43 -8.02 -4.56
N GLY A 100 -15.48 -7.33 -4.11
CA GLY A 100 -16.47 -7.86 -3.18
C GLY A 100 -16.03 -7.75 -1.72
N PRO A 101 -16.63 -8.53 -0.81
CA PRO A 101 -16.24 -8.53 0.59
C PRO A 101 -14.76 -8.81 0.76
N TRP A 102 -14.12 -8.19 1.76
CA TRP A 102 -12.67 -8.33 1.99
C TRP A 102 -12.23 -9.77 2.30
N TRP A 103 -13.14 -10.65 2.74
CA TRP A 103 -12.90 -12.10 2.90
C TRP A 103 -13.08 -12.92 1.61
N GLY A 104 -13.62 -12.31 0.56
CA GLY A 104 -13.79 -12.92 -0.77
C GLY A 104 -12.45 -13.27 -1.41
N GLN A 105 -12.46 -13.80 -2.63
CA GLN A 105 -11.22 -14.19 -3.32
C GLN A 105 -11.25 -13.82 -4.81
N ARG A 106 -12.10 -12.86 -5.15
CA ARG A 106 -12.24 -12.33 -6.51
C ARG A 106 -11.27 -11.17 -6.65
N TYR A 107 -10.46 -11.22 -7.69
CA TYR A 107 -9.56 -10.14 -8.05
C TYR A 107 -9.84 -9.72 -9.48
N ARG A 108 -9.73 -8.43 -9.74
CA ARG A 108 -9.93 -7.84 -11.06
C ARG A 108 -8.82 -6.85 -11.35
N LYS A 109 -8.61 -6.56 -12.64
CA LYS A 109 -7.67 -5.54 -13.07
C LYS A 109 -8.07 -4.16 -12.52
N ALA A 110 -7.13 -3.43 -11.94
CA ALA A 110 -7.38 -2.13 -11.32
C ALA A 110 -7.34 -1.01 -12.37
N SER A 111 -8.31 -0.10 -12.31
CA SER A 111 -8.15 1.24 -12.89
C SER A 111 -7.27 2.10 -11.97
N VAL A 112 -6.88 3.30 -12.45
CA VAL A 112 -6.15 4.27 -11.63
C VAL A 112 -6.97 4.67 -10.40
N MET A 113 -8.28 4.91 -10.57
CA MET A 113 -9.17 5.27 -9.47
C MET A 113 -9.29 4.13 -8.44
N ASP A 114 -9.45 2.90 -8.91
CA ASP A 114 -9.51 1.72 -8.03
C ASP A 114 -8.26 1.62 -7.16
N MET A 115 -7.08 1.82 -7.75
CA MET A 115 -5.82 1.75 -7.03
C MET A 115 -5.68 2.90 -6.04
N THR A 116 -6.07 4.12 -6.41
CA THR A 116 -6.07 5.28 -5.51
C THR A 116 -6.97 5.06 -4.31
N CYS A 117 -8.21 4.60 -4.50
CA CYS A 117 -9.12 4.30 -3.40
C CYS A 117 -8.58 3.17 -2.51
N TYR A 118 -8.05 2.12 -3.13
CA TYR A 118 -7.50 0.96 -2.41
C TYR A 118 -6.30 1.35 -1.53
N VAL A 119 -5.32 2.06 -2.10
CA VAL A 119 -4.13 2.54 -1.36
C VAL A 119 -4.50 3.58 -0.32
N GLY A 120 -5.34 4.56 -0.68
CA GLY A 120 -5.77 5.63 0.22
C GLY A 120 -6.50 5.09 1.45
N PHE A 121 -7.44 4.17 1.24
CA PHE A 121 -8.16 3.54 2.35
C PHE A 121 -7.23 2.72 3.24
N LYS A 122 -6.34 1.91 2.65
CA LYS A 122 -5.36 1.13 3.41
C LYS A 122 -4.47 2.03 4.27
N ASN A 123 -3.88 3.07 3.69
CA ASN A 123 -2.96 3.95 4.43
C ASN A 123 -3.68 4.76 5.49
N LEU A 124 -4.93 5.18 5.23
CA LEU A 124 -5.78 5.83 6.23
C LEU A 124 -6.05 4.90 7.43
N LEU A 125 -6.39 3.63 7.18
CA LEU A 125 -6.60 2.66 8.24
C LEU A 125 -5.33 2.43 9.08
N ILE A 126 -4.17 2.31 8.43
CA ILE A 126 -2.90 2.18 9.15
C ILE A 126 -2.64 3.41 10.01
N GLY A 127 -2.82 4.62 9.46
CA GLY A 127 -2.67 5.87 10.21
C GLY A 127 -3.63 5.97 11.39
N ALA A 128 -4.90 5.59 11.19
CA ALA A 128 -5.92 5.59 12.25
C ALA A 128 -5.58 4.58 13.36
N VAL A 129 -5.19 3.35 13.02
CA VAL A 129 -4.79 2.34 14.00
C VAL A 129 -3.57 2.79 14.80
N LEU A 130 -2.56 3.35 14.12
CA LEU A 130 -1.37 3.88 14.78
C LEU A 130 -1.73 5.01 15.75
N PHE A 131 -2.53 5.97 15.31
CA PHE A 131 -2.98 7.08 16.15
C PHE A 131 -3.76 6.59 17.38
N LEU A 132 -4.73 5.71 17.19
CA LEU A 132 -5.54 5.15 18.28
C LEU A 132 -4.68 4.37 19.28
N THR A 133 -3.68 3.63 18.81
CA THR A 133 -2.75 2.87 19.67
C THR A 133 -1.85 3.79 20.47
N LEU A 134 -1.27 4.82 19.85
CA LEU A 134 -0.42 5.78 20.57
C LEU A 134 -1.23 6.57 21.60
N LYS A 135 -2.47 6.93 21.27
CA LYS A 135 -3.41 7.57 22.19
C LYS A 135 -3.76 6.65 23.37
N SER A 136 -4.08 5.38 23.12
CA SER A 136 -4.44 4.45 24.19
C SER A 136 -3.27 4.13 25.13
N MET A 137 -2.04 4.21 24.64
CA MET A 137 -0.82 4.06 25.44
C MET A 137 -0.41 5.34 26.21
N GLY A 138 -1.15 6.45 26.06
CA GLY A 138 -0.82 7.73 26.70
C GLY A 138 0.40 8.43 26.10
N LEU A 139 0.85 8.01 24.91
CA LEU A 139 2.00 8.59 24.20
C LEU A 139 1.64 9.82 23.37
N LEU A 140 0.34 10.10 23.21
CA LEU A 140 -0.18 11.30 22.56
C LEU A 140 -1.06 12.07 23.54
N VAL A 141 -0.67 13.32 23.82
CA VAL A 141 -1.50 14.31 24.52
C VAL A 141 -2.15 15.17 23.43
N ILE A 142 -3.48 15.28 23.46
CA ILE A 142 -4.27 16.10 22.52
C ILE A 142 -4.46 17.48 23.14
#